data_AF-A0A970HNV9-F1
#
_entry.id   AF-A0A970HNV9-F1
#
_cell.length_a   1.000
_cell.length_b   1.000
_cell.length_c   1.000
_cell.angle_alpha   90.00
_cell.angle_beta   90.00
_cell.angle_gamma   90.00
#
_symmetry.space_group_name_H-M   'P 1'
#
loop_
_entity.id
_entity.type
_entity.pdbx_description
1 polymer ?
#
loop_
_entity_poly.entity_id
_entity_poly.type
_entity_poly.pdbx_seq_one_letter_code
_entity_poly.pdbx_strand_id
1 'polypeptide(L)' 'MCALISARYERGSVILTPNKAFAEWGEVLGAVVVATAILDWLLRHSHVINTRGQSYRLRGKNAPVQ' A
#
# COMPACT_ATOMS: atom_id res chain seq x y z
N MET A 1 8.73 4.16 -5.38
CA MET A 1 8.03 2.87 -5.21
C MET A 1 8.46 1.84 -6.24
N CYS A 2 8.28 2.11 -7.55
CA CYS A 2 8.68 1.18 -8.62
C CYS A 2 10.15 0.75 -8.54
N ALA A 3 11.08 1.69 -8.35
CA ALA A 3 12.52 1.38 -8.28
C ALA A 3 12.89 0.49 -7.08
N LEU A 4 12.23 0.70 -5.93
CA LEU A 4 12.44 -0.13 -4.73
C LEU A 4 11.92 -1.56 -4.96
N ILE A 5 10.74 -1.69 -5.56
CA ILE A 5 10.13 -2.99 -5.86
C ILE A 5 10.96 -3.72 -6.91
N SER A 6 11.37 -3.05 -7.98
CA SER A 6 12.21 -3.63 -9.03
C SER A 6 13.58 -4.07 -8.51
N ALA A 7 14.21 -3.29 -7.62
CA ALA A 7 15.50 -3.66 -7.02
C ALA A 7 15.40 -4.86 -6.05
N ARG A 8 14.22 -5.12 -5.48
CA ARG A 8 13.96 -6.18 -4.51
C ARG A 8 13.21 -7.38 -5.10
N TYR A 9 12.62 -7.24 -6.28
CA TYR A 9 11.93 -8.30 -6.99
C TYR A 9 12.89 -9.49 -7.10
N GLU A 10 12.46 -10.64 -6.58
CA GLU A 10 13.23 -11.91 -6.54
C GLU A 10 14.51 -11.92 -5.66
N ARG A 11 14.85 -10.81 -4.99
CA ARG A 11 16.05 -10.71 -4.13
C ARG A 11 15.76 -10.70 -2.63
N GLY A 12 14.51 -10.52 -2.21
CA GLY A 12 14.12 -10.61 -0.80
C GLY A 12 12.68 -10.19 -0.53
N SER A 13 12.17 -10.48 0.67
CA SER A 13 10.82 -10.11 1.10
C SER A 13 10.67 -8.60 1.27
N VAL A 14 9.54 -8.05 0.82
CA VAL A 14 9.20 -6.63 0.97
C VAL A 14 7.83 -6.52 1.64
N ILE A 15 7.75 -5.76 2.73
CA ILE A 15 6.47 -5.34 3.33
C ILE A 15 6.17 -3.93 2.85
N LEU A 16 4.95 -3.73 2.35
CA LEU A 16 4.47 -2.45 1.86
C LEU A 16 3.16 -2.09 2.58
N THR A 17 3.11 -0.89 3.15
CA THR A 17 1.91 -0.32 3.79
C THR A 17 1.45 0.93 3.05
N PRO A 18 0.69 0.79 1.96
CA PRO A 18 0.13 1.94 1.26
C PRO A 18 -1.04 2.52 2.07
N ASN A 19 -1.17 3.85 2.07
CA ASN A 19 -2.32 4.56 2.64
C ASN A 19 -3.44 4.81 1.60
N LYS A 20 -3.26 4.31 0.38
CA LYS A 20 -4.15 4.48 -0.77
C LYS A 20 -4.47 3.12 -1.38
N ALA A 21 -5.71 2.97 -1.84
CA ALA A 21 -6.16 1.72 -2.45
C ALA A 21 -5.44 1.49 -3.79
N PHE A 22 -5.28 0.22 -4.19
CA PHE A 22 -4.63 -0.14 -5.46
C PHE A 22 -5.28 0.53 -6.69
N ALA A 23 -6.59 0.77 -6.65
CA ALA A 23 -7.31 1.48 -7.71
C ALA A 23 -6.84 2.94 -7.90
N GLU A 24 -6.39 3.59 -6.82
CA GLU A 24 -5.91 4.98 -6.85
C GLU A 24 -4.45 5.08 -7.31
N TRP A 25 -3.75 3.96 -7.47
CA TRP A 25 -2.31 3.99 -7.80
C TRP A 25 -2.03 4.47 -9.22
N GLY A 26 -2.98 4.31 -10.15
CA GLY A 26 -2.85 4.84 -11.50
C GLY A 26 -2.69 6.36 -11.50
N GLU A 27 -3.42 7.06 -10.63
CA GLU A 27 -3.34 8.51 -10.44
C GLU A 27 -2.06 8.90 -9.67
N VAL A 28 -1.75 8.18 -8.59
CA VAL A 28 -0.56 8.46 -7.74
C VAL A 28 0.75 8.29 -8.51
N LEU A 29 0.81 7.32 -9.43
CA LEU A 29 2.00 7.03 -10.25
C LEU A 29 2.00 7.76 -11.59
N GLY A 30 0.91 8.48 -11.94
CA GLY A 30 0.75 9.18 -13.21
C GLY A 30 0.70 8.27 -14.44
N ALA A 31 0.68 6.95 -14.23
CA ALA A 31 0.73 5.95 -15.29
C ALA A 31 0.02 4.67 -14.84
N VAL A 32 -1.19 4.45 -15.34
CA VAL A 32 -1.99 3.24 -15.08
C VAL A 32 -1.23 1.97 -15.44
N VAL A 33 -0.50 1.97 -16.57
CA VAL A 33 0.31 0.81 -17.01
C VAL A 33 1.38 0.44 -15.98
N VAL A 34 2.03 1.44 -15.38
CA VAL A 34 3.06 1.22 -14.36
C VAL A 34 2.43 0.70 -13.06
N ALA A 35 1.27 1.25 -12.67
CA ALA A 35 0.52 0.75 -11.51
C ALA A 35 0.12 -0.72 -11.68
N THR A 36 -0.39 -1.10 -12.85
CA THR A 36 -0.76 -2.49 -13.16
C THR A 36 0.46 -3.42 -13.14
N ALA A 37 1.61 -2.99 -13.68
CA ALA A 37 2.84 -3.79 -13.65
C ALA A 37 3.33 -4.03 -12.22
N ILE A 38 3.33 -3.00 -11.36
CA ILE A 38 3.68 -3.16 -9.95
C ILE A 38 2.71 -4.10 -9.23
N LEU A 39 1.41 -3.98 -9.52
CA LEU A 39 0.40 -4.87 -8.94
C LEU A 39 0.63 -6.32 -9.35
N ASP A 40 0.93 -6.58 -10.63
CA ASP A 40 1.28 -7.93 -11.09
C ASP A 40 2.49 -8.49 -10.33
N TRP A 41 3.54 -7.68 -10.16
CA TRP A 41 4.73 -8.07 -9.42
C TRP A 41 4.46 -8.35 -7.94
N LEU A 42 3.67 -7.49 -7.28
CA LEU A 42 3.34 -7.64 -5.86
C LEU A 42 2.39 -8.80 -5.63
N LEU A 43 1.36 -8.96 -6.45
CA LEU A 43 0.31 -9.97 -6.24
C LEU A 43 0.76 -11.39 -6.58
N ARG A 44 1.79 -11.56 -7.41
CA ARG A 44 2.30 -12.90 -7.79
C ARG A 44 2.75 -13.74 -6.60
N HIS A 45 3.30 -13.12 -5.55
CA HIS A 45 3.83 -13.83 -4.37
C HIS A 45 3.53 -13.12 -3.03
N SER A 46 2.46 -12.32 -2.92
CA SER A 46 2.14 -11.62 -1.67
C SER A 46 0.91 -12.14 -0.95
N HIS A 47 0.90 -11.89 0.36
CA HIS A 47 -0.30 -11.93 1.17
C HIS A 47 -0.79 -10.50 1.41
N VAL A 48 -1.99 -10.18 0.91
CA VAL A 48 -2.60 -8.86 1.09
C VAL A 48 -3.37 -8.85 2.41
N ILE A 49 -2.95 -8.00 3.34
CA ILE A 49 -3.67 -7.75 4.59
C ILE A 49 -4.39 -6.42 4.48
N ASN A 50 -5.72 -6.44 4.51
CA ASN A 50 -6.53 -5.23 4.44
C ASN A 50 -6.74 -4.66 5.84
N THR A 51 -6.01 -3.59 6.16
CA THR A 51 -6.10 -2.94 7.47
C THR A 51 -7.30 -1.99 7.49
N ARG A 52 -8.34 -2.35 8.26
CA ARG A 52 -9.53 -1.53 8.49
C ARG A 52 -9.62 -1.16 9.96
N GLY A 53 -9.95 0.09 10.26
CA GLY A 53 -10.12 0.55 11.64
C GLY A 53 -9.91 2.04 11.81
N GLN A 54 -10.30 2.57 12.98
CA GLN A 54 -10.02 3.95 13.33
C GLN A 54 -8.51 4.18 13.50
N SER A 55 -8.06 5.38 13.16
CA SER A 55 -6.65 5.75 13.31
C SER A 55 -6.20 5.54 14.75
N TYR A 56 -5.15 4.74 14.93
CA TYR A 56 -4.56 4.50 16.25
C TYR A 56 -4.16 5.81 16.95
N ARG A 57 -3.81 6.86 16.18
CA ARG A 57 -3.47 8.20 16.69
C ARG A 57 -4.66 8.94 17.33
N LEU A 58 -5.89 8.58 16.96
CA LEU A 58 -7.12 9.14 17.50
C LEU A 58 -7.64 8.34 18.71
N ARG A 59 -6.97 7.23 19.05
CA ARG A 59 -7.33 6.42 20.22
C ARG A 59 -7.17 7.29 21.48
N GLY A 60 -8.28 7.51 22.19
CA GLY A 60 -8.35 8.35 23.39
C GLY A 60 -8.66 9.84 23.16
N LYS A 61 -8.69 10.32 21.90
CA LYS A 61 -9.04 11.72 21.57
C LYS A 61 -10.54 11.95 21.31
N ASN A 62 -11.31 10.87 21.23
CA ASN A 62 -12.76 10.91 21.04
C ASN A 62 -13.54 10.81 22.38
N ALA A 63 -12.90 11.09 23.51
CA ALA A 63 -13.66 11.31 24.74
C ALA A 63 -14.53 12.55 24.50
N PRO A 64 -15.87 12.49 24.68
CA PRO A 64 -16.69 13.69 24.61
C PRO A 64 -16.11 14.69 25.61
N VAL A 65 -15.71 15.86 25.09
CA VAL A 65 -15.40 17.00 25.94
C VAL A 65 -16.72 17.31 26.66
N GLN A 66 -16.74 17.07 27.98
CA GLN A 66 -17.81 17.53 28.85
C GLN A 66 -17.70 19.05 29.04
#